data_AF-A0A382XBQ2-F1
#
_entry.id   AF-A0A382XBQ2-F1
#
_cell.length_a   1.000
_cell.length_b   1.000
_cell.length_c   1.000
_cell.angle_alpha   90.00
_cell.angle_beta   90.00
_cell.angle_gamma   90.00
#
_symmetry.space_group_name_H-M   'P 1'
#
loop_
_entity.id
_entity.type
_entity.pdbx_description
1 polymer ?
#
loop_
_entity_poly.entity_id
_entity_poly.type
_entity_poly.pdbx_seq_one_letter_code
_entity_poly.pdbx_strand_id
1 'polypeptide(L)'
;QLQLRDIGGLIVIDFIDMVSEENRVAIENTMEKATVNDRARVQIGTISRFGLLELSRQRLMNSVIESTGKTCSQCNGSGTTPTIPTLALKIIRQLEDSLNSSKNNADVTIQSSIEVITYLLNEKRQNITDMEVKHGIKITLLPNQYMHFPNFNINKQKGDKKSQHKSFQGISKPQINPNEINYLEKQELPVIEANHPSTKIPERKVSFMSKLSDMFTIEKQVTPLQKSTKSQNRNQNRNRNQNRNRNQNRNRNQNASENQKSSGNQKSSGN
;
A
#
# COMPACT_ATOMS: atom_id res chain seq x y z
N GLN A 1 2.37 7.21 16.06
CA GLN A 1 2.11 7.15 14.60
C GLN A 1 2.73 8.33 13.85
N LEU A 2 2.51 9.58 14.30
CA LEU A 2 3.13 10.78 13.69
C LEU A 2 4.65 10.64 13.49
N GLN A 3 5.37 10.23 14.53
CA GLN A 3 6.82 9.97 14.47
C GLN A 3 7.19 8.81 13.55
N LEU A 4 6.48 7.67 13.64
CA LEU A 4 6.81 6.46 12.88
C LEU A 4 6.59 6.63 11.36
N ARG A 5 5.62 7.46 10.97
CA ARG A 5 5.27 7.71 9.56
C ARG A 5 5.89 8.99 9.01
N ASP A 6 6.59 9.73 9.87
CA ASP A 6 7.06 11.10 9.66
C ASP A 6 6.02 12.01 8.99
N ILE A 7 4.80 12.04 9.54
CA ILE A 7 3.73 12.89 9.03
C ILE A 7 4.01 14.32 9.48
N GLY A 8 4.13 15.25 8.54
CA GLY A 8 4.27 16.69 8.79
C GLY A 8 3.20 17.49 8.06
N GLY A 9 3.10 18.77 8.41
CA GLY A 9 2.07 19.69 7.93
C GLY A 9 0.91 19.84 8.90
N LEU A 10 -0.25 20.23 8.36
CA LEU A 10 -1.49 20.38 9.12
C LEU A 10 -2.16 19.01 9.28
N ILE A 11 -2.49 18.66 10.51
CA ILE A 11 -3.14 17.42 10.89
C ILE A 11 -4.41 17.78 11.66
N VAL A 12 -5.52 17.14 11.28
CA VAL A 12 -6.82 17.32 11.94
C VAL A 12 -7.24 15.98 12.52
N ILE A 13 -7.61 15.98 13.80
CA ILE A 13 -8.04 14.79 14.54
C ILE A 13 -9.48 14.98 14.99
N ASP A 14 -10.34 14.04 14.63
CA ASP A 14 -11.72 13.96 15.09
C ASP A 14 -11.78 13.05 16.31
N PHE A 15 -12.01 13.63 17.50
CA PHE A 15 -12.16 12.87 18.73
C PHE A 15 -13.63 12.51 18.97
N ILE A 16 -13.87 11.48 19.79
CA ILE A 16 -15.23 11.16 20.23
C ILE A 16 -15.80 12.37 21.00
N ASP A 17 -17.06 12.70 20.71
CA ASP A 17 -17.75 13.82 21.34
C ASP A 17 -17.71 13.77 22.87
N MET A 18 -17.40 14.92 23.47
CA MET A 18 -17.40 15.13 24.91
C MET A 18 -18.33 16.28 25.28
N VAL A 19 -19.13 16.06 26.33
CA VAL A 19 -20.06 17.05 26.89
C VAL A 19 -19.36 18.01 27.85
N SER A 20 -18.35 17.53 28.58
CA SER A 20 -17.60 18.31 29.57
C SER A 20 -16.36 18.95 28.95
N GLU A 21 -16.14 20.23 29.26
CA GLU A 21 -14.96 20.98 28.83
C GLU A 21 -13.68 20.48 29.53
N GLU A 22 -13.81 20.00 30.77
CA GLU A 22 -12.69 19.41 31.51
C GLU A 22 -12.08 18.21 30.75
N ASN A 23 -12.94 17.39 30.13
CA ASN A 23 -12.49 16.26 29.32
C ASN A 23 -11.77 16.72 28.05
N ARG A 24 -12.24 17.80 27.40
CA ARG A 24 -11.58 18.36 26.21
C ARG A 24 -10.18 18.85 26.53
N VAL A 25 -10.05 19.65 27.60
CA VAL A 25 -8.77 20.16 28.10
C VAL A 25 -7.85 19.01 28.54
N ALA A 26 -8.40 17.94 29.12
CA ALA A 26 -7.61 16.76 29.48
C ALA A 26 -7.01 16.05 28.25
N ILE A 27 -7.75 15.97 27.13
CA ILE A 27 -7.23 15.42 25.87
C ILE A 27 -6.12 16.31 25.31
N GLU A 28 -6.34 17.63 25.26
CA GLU A 28 -5.33 18.60 24.77
C GLU A 28 -4.02 18.48 25.56
N ASN A 29 -4.10 18.50 26.89
CA ASN A 29 -2.94 18.32 27.77
C ASN A 29 -2.25 16.96 27.58
N THR A 30 -3.02 15.91 27.30
CA THR A 30 -2.47 14.58 27.04
C THR A 30 -1.74 14.54 25.70
N MET A 31 -2.28 15.19 24.67
CA MET A 31 -1.65 15.34 23.36
C MET A 31 -0.34 16.15 23.46
N GLU A 32 -0.33 17.23 24.23
CA GLU A 32 0.88 18.01 24.48
C GLU A 32 1.95 17.14 25.14
N LYS A 33 1.62 16.46 26.25
CA LYS A 33 2.54 15.54 26.93
C LYS A 33 3.07 14.42 26.02
N ALA A 34 2.21 13.86 25.16
CA ALA A 34 2.60 12.79 24.24
C ALA A 34 3.57 13.26 23.14
N THR A 35 3.56 14.55 22.82
CA THR A 35 4.38 15.14 21.74
C THR A 35 5.64 15.85 22.24
N VAL A 36 5.85 16.00 23.56
CA VAL A 36 7.04 16.63 24.15
C VAL A 36 8.36 16.01 23.65
N ASN A 37 8.39 14.69 23.46
CA ASN A 37 9.58 13.98 23.00
C ASN A 37 9.66 13.85 21.46
N ASP A 38 8.79 14.52 20.71
CA ASP A 38 8.89 14.58 19.25
C ASP A 38 10.10 15.42 18.84
N ARG A 39 10.82 14.94 17.83
CA ARG A 39 11.97 15.66 17.27
C ARG A 39 11.52 16.88 16.46
N ALA A 40 10.32 16.83 15.88
CA ALA A 40 9.74 17.92 15.13
C ALA A 40 9.02 18.89 16.07
N ARG A 41 9.02 20.18 15.72
CA ARG A 41 8.19 21.17 16.42
C ARG A 41 6.71 20.85 16.17
N VAL A 42 5.95 20.65 17.24
CA VAL A 42 4.51 20.41 17.19
C VAL A 42 3.80 21.58 17.88
N GLN A 43 2.80 22.14 17.21
CA GLN A 43 1.88 23.13 17.75
C GLN A 43 0.50 22.50 17.80
N ILE A 44 -0.11 22.47 18.98
CA ILE A 44 -1.43 21.88 19.20
C ILE A 44 -2.39 23.04 19.48
N GLY A 45 -3.50 23.11 18.74
CA GLY A 45 -4.60 24.04 18.99
C GLY A 45 -5.58 23.49 20.01
N THR A 46 -6.64 24.24 20.30
CA THR A 46 -7.76 23.75 21.12
C THR A 46 -8.76 22.98 20.25
N ILE A 47 -9.58 22.13 20.87
CA ILE A 47 -10.68 21.45 20.18
C ILE A 47 -11.68 22.49 19.68
N SER A 48 -11.96 22.45 18.38
CA SER A 48 -12.89 23.33 17.69
C SER A 48 -14.32 23.12 18.15
N ARG A 49 -15.20 24.10 17.89
CA ARG A 49 -16.65 23.96 18.10
C ARG A 49 -17.26 22.79 17.32
N PHE A 50 -16.59 22.35 16.25
CA PHE A 50 -16.95 21.17 15.46
C PHE A 50 -16.40 19.85 16.01
N GLY A 51 -15.73 19.85 17.17
CA GLY A 51 -15.13 18.64 17.78
C GLY A 51 -13.74 18.28 17.24
N LEU A 52 -13.18 19.07 16.32
CA LEU A 52 -11.91 18.79 15.66
C LEU A 52 -10.72 19.40 16.40
N LEU A 53 -9.68 18.62 16.68
CA LEU A 53 -8.39 19.11 17.17
C LEU A 53 -7.45 19.36 15.97
N GLU A 54 -6.97 20.59 15.85
CA GLU A 54 -5.98 20.98 14.85
C GLU A 54 -4.58 20.95 15.44
N LEU A 55 -3.62 20.35 14.74
CA LEU A 55 -2.21 20.42 15.11
C LEU A 55 -1.32 20.62 13.87
N SER A 56 -0.28 21.42 14.03
CA SER A 56 0.74 21.66 13.02
C SER A 56 2.04 21.02 13.45
N ARG A 57 2.60 20.13 12.62
CA ARG A 57 3.88 19.46 12.87
C ARG A 57 4.89 19.83 11.78
N GLN A 58 6.07 20.28 12.18
CA GLN A 58 7.15 20.57 11.24
C GLN A 58 7.54 19.31 10.44
N ARG A 59 7.66 19.45 9.11
CA ARG A 59 8.12 18.38 8.22
C ARG A 59 9.65 18.35 8.22
N LEU A 60 10.25 17.24 8.64
CA LEU A 60 11.71 17.07 8.71
C LEU A 60 12.26 16.31 7.49
N MET A 61 11.57 15.25 7.06
CA MET A 61 11.91 14.45 5.88
C MET A 61 10.67 14.24 4.99
N ASN A 62 10.85 13.48 3.90
CA ASN A 62 9.72 12.93 3.16
C ASN A 62 9.02 11.88 4.03
N SER A 63 7.69 11.91 4.00
CA SER A 63 6.88 10.95 4.75
C SER A 63 7.10 9.53 4.22
N VAL A 64 6.85 8.53 5.07
CA VAL A 64 6.98 7.11 4.67
C VAL A 64 6.09 6.77 3.47
N ILE A 65 4.92 7.41 3.37
CA ILE A 65 3.99 7.19 2.26
C ILE A 65 4.58 7.70 0.94
N GLU A 66 5.29 8.83 0.95
CA GLU A 66 5.92 9.37 -0.25
C GLU A 66 7.15 8.55 -0.70
N SER A 67 7.84 7.89 0.23
CA SER A 67 9.01 7.06 -0.10
C SER A 67 8.67 5.63 -0.50
N THR A 68 7.59 5.06 0.04
CA THR A 68 7.21 3.65 -0.18
C THR A 68 5.97 3.45 -1.06
N GLY A 69 5.15 4.49 -1.20
CA GLY A 69 3.88 4.44 -1.89
C GLY A 69 3.94 5.02 -3.30
N LYS A 70 3.08 4.51 -4.18
CA LYS A 70 2.74 5.14 -5.46
C LYS A 70 1.26 5.49 -5.48
N THR A 71 0.90 6.55 -6.20
CA THR A 71 -0.50 6.94 -6.37
C THR A 71 -1.29 5.81 -7.04
N CYS A 72 -2.48 5.50 -6.51
CA CYS A 72 -3.36 4.49 -7.08
C CYS A 72 -3.76 4.89 -8.51
N SER A 73 -3.49 4.03 -9.50
CA SER A 73 -3.79 4.28 -10.91
C SER A 73 -5.29 4.25 -11.26
N GLN A 74 -6.14 3.76 -10.36
CA GLN A 74 -7.59 3.67 -10.59
C GLN A 74 -8.34 4.92 -10.11
N CYS A 75 -8.01 5.42 -8.91
CA CYS A 75 -8.67 6.58 -8.31
C CYS A 75 -7.79 7.83 -8.29
N ASN A 76 -6.54 7.76 -8.74
CA ASN A 76 -5.57 8.85 -8.70
C ASN A 76 -5.45 9.53 -7.33
N GLY A 77 -5.57 8.73 -6.26
CA GLY A 77 -5.49 9.20 -4.87
C GLY A 77 -6.83 9.63 -4.26
N SER A 78 -7.94 9.61 -5.01
CA SER A 78 -9.27 10.02 -4.52
C SER A 78 -9.91 9.06 -3.52
N GLY A 79 -9.41 7.82 -3.41
CA GLY A 79 -9.99 6.78 -2.54
C GLY A 79 -11.34 6.21 -2.98
N THR A 80 -11.97 6.79 -4.00
CA THR A 80 -13.24 6.33 -4.58
C THR A 80 -13.14 6.29 -6.11
N THR A 81 -13.95 5.44 -6.72
CA THR A 81 -14.10 5.36 -8.18
C THR A 81 -15.55 5.66 -8.55
N PRO A 82 -15.82 6.29 -9.72
CA PRO A 82 -17.19 6.57 -10.15
C PRO A 82 -17.98 5.27 -10.33
N THR A 83 -19.31 5.36 -10.44
CA THR A 83 -20.15 4.24 -10.89
C THR A 83 -20.24 4.23 -12.43
N ILE A 84 -20.66 3.11 -13.01
CA ILE A 84 -20.84 3.00 -14.48
C ILE A 84 -21.80 4.08 -15.02
N PRO A 85 -23.01 4.31 -14.44
CA PRO A 85 -23.89 5.38 -14.91
C PRO A 85 -23.26 6.78 -14.82
N THR A 86 -22.53 7.06 -13.72
CA THR A 86 -21.86 8.36 -13.54
C THR A 86 -20.78 8.58 -14.61
N LEU A 87 -19.97 7.56 -14.88
CA LEU A 87 -18.93 7.63 -15.92
C LEU A 87 -19.54 7.77 -17.31
N ALA A 88 -20.59 7.01 -17.62
CA ALA A 88 -21.28 7.10 -18.90
C ALA A 88 -21.86 8.50 -19.15
N LEU A 89 -22.49 9.11 -18.15
CA LEU A 89 -22.98 10.50 -18.25
C LEU A 89 -21.83 11.50 -18.42
N LYS A 90 -20.70 11.29 -17.74
CA LYS A 90 -19.49 12.10 -17.94
C LYS A 90 -18.99 12.02 -19.38
N ILE A 91 -18.96 10.81 -19.95
CA ILE A 91 -18.57 10.58 -21.36
C ILE A 91 -19.52 11.33 -22.31
N ILE A 92 -20.83 11.22 -22.11
CA ILE A 92 -21.83 11.90 -22.96
C ILE A 92 -21.66 13.42 -22.90
N ARG A 93 -21.53 14.00 -21.70
CA ARG A 93 -21.32 15.44 -21.55
C ARG A 93 -20.04 15.90 -22.22
N GLN A 94 -18.94 15.19 -21.99
CA GLN A 94 -17.66 15.52 -22.60
C GLN A 94 -17.71 15.38 -24.13
N LEU A 95 -18.44 14.39 -24.66
CA LEU A 95 -18.69 14.25 -26.09
C LEU A 95 -19.47 15.45 -26.62
N GLU A 96 -20.61 15.79 -26.01
CA GLU A 96 -21.46 16.90 -26.42
C GLU A 96 -20.70 18.24 -26.40
N ASP A 97 -19.96 18.53 -25.33
CA ASP A 97 -19.10 19.72 -25.21
C ASP A 97 -18.06 19.76 -26.35
N SER A 98 -17.48 18.60 -26.66
CA SER A 98 -16.48 18.47 -27.73
C SER A 98 -17.09 18.68 -29.12
N LEU A 99 -18.33 18.27 -29.34
CA LEU A 99 -19.04 18.45 -30.60
C LEU A 99 -19.51 19.89 -30.76
N ASN A 100 -20.08 20.49 -29.72
CA ASN A 100 -20.55 21.89 -29.73
C ASN A 100 -19.39 22.88 -29.94
N SER A 101 -18.21 22.60 -29.38
CA SER A 101 -17.05 23.49 -29.49
C SER A 101 -16.33 23.40 -30.84
N SER A 102 -16.58 22.35 -31.63
CA SER A 102 -15.84 22.10 -32.87
C SER A 102 -16.60 22.60 -34.09
N LYS A 103 -15.95 23.41 -34.94
CA LYS A 103 -16.55 23.87 -36.21
C LYS A 103 -16.60 22.78 -37.28
N ASN A 104 -15.82 21.71 -37.13
CA ASN A 104 -15.72 20.64 -38.10
C ASN A 104 -16.31 19.36 -37.51
N ASN A 105 -17.37 18.88 -38.16
CA ASN A 105 -18.00 17.60 -37.84
C ASN A 105 -17.06 16.48 -38.27
N ALA A 106 -16.52 15.76 -37.30
CA ALA A 106 -15.60 14.64 -37.49
C ALA A 106 -16.19 13.41 -36.79
N ASP A 107 -16.05 12.25 -37.41
CA ASP A 107 -16.46 10.99 -36.80
C ASP A 107 -15.71 10.75 -35.50
N VAL A 108 -16.39 10.21 -34.50
CA VAL A 108 -15.85 10.04 -33.16
C VAL A 108 -15.79 8.57 -32.80
N THR A 109 -14.67 8.14 -32.24
CA THR A 109 -14.53 6.83 -31.60
C THR A 109 -14.37 7.01 -30.11
N ILE A 110 -15.28 6.41 -29.33
CA ILE A 110 -15.21 6.37 -27.87
C ILE A 110 -14.79 4.97 -27.46
N GLN A 111 -13.76 4.87 -26.64
CA GLN A 111 -13.24 3.62 -26.12
C GLN A 111 -13.26 3.65 -24.60
N SER A 112 -13.79 2.60 -23.98
CA SER A 112 -13.78 2.42 -22.52
C SER A 112 -13.85 0.93 -22.18
N SER A 113 -13.92 0.61 -20.88
CA SER A 113 -14.20 -0.75 -20.39
C SER A 113 -15.50 -1.32 -20.98
N ILE A 114 -15.59 -2.65 -21.02
CA ILE A 114 -16.73 -3.37 -21.62
C ILE A 114 -18.04 -2.96 -20.95
N GLU A 115 -18.07 -2.87 -19.63
CA GLU A 115 -19.28 -2.55 -18.86
C GLU A 115 -19.83 -1.15 -19.21
N VAL A 116 -18.95 -0.17 -19.32
CA VAL A 116 -19.31 1.22 -19.62
C VAL A 116 -19.85 1.35 -21.05
N ILE A 117 -19.18 0.73 -22.01
CA ILE A 117 -19.64 0.75 -23.41
C ILE A 117 -20.96 -0.02 -23.57
N THR A 118 -21.12 -1.14 -22.86
CA THR A 118 -22.38 -1.90 -22.85
C THR A 118 -23.52 -1.05 -22.30
N TYR A 119 -23.27 -0.29 -21.23
CA TYR A 119 -24.26 0.64 -20.68
C TYR A 119 -24.61 1.76 -21.66
N LEU A 120 -23.62 2.34 -22.36
CA LEU A 120 -23.85 3.37 -23.37
C LEU A 120 -24.67 2.85 -24.56
N LEU A 121 -24.40 1.63 -25.03
CA LEU A 121 -25.07 1.00 -26.17
C LEU A 121 -26.51 0.58 -25.90
N ASN A 122 -26.87 0.36 -24.63
CA ASN A 122 -28.20 -0.09 -24.23
C ASN A 122 -28.98 1.04 -23.54
N GLU A 123 -28.59 1.40 -22.32
CA GLU A 123 -29.31 2.34 -21.46
C GLU A 123 -29.25 3.80 -21.95
N LYS A 124 -28.16 4.16 -22.63
CA LYS A 124 -27.97 5.53 -23.18
C LYS A 124 -27.98 5.58 -24.71
N ARG A 125 -28.51 4.54 -25.35
CA ARG A 125 -28.57 4.43 -26.81
C ARG A 125 -29.22 5.65 -27.45
N GLN A 126 -30.38 6.06 -26.94
CA GLN A 126 -31.12 7.21 -27.48
C GLN A 126 -30.28 8.50 -27.45
N ASN A 127 -29.52 8.72 -26.36
CA ASN A 127 -28.69 9.92 -26.22
C ASN A 127 -27.58 9.96 -27.28
N ILE A 128 -26.99 8.80 -27.58
CA ILE A 128 -25.98 8.68 -28.64
C ILE A 128 -26.60 8.94 -30.01
N THR A 129 -27.75 8.33 -30.32
CA THR A 129 -28.45 8.53 -31.58
C THR A 129 -28.88 9.98 -31.79
N ASP A 130 -29.39 10.63 -30.74
CA ASP A 130 -29.78 12.05 -30.80
C ASP A 130 -28.57 12.93 -31.12
N MET A 131 -27.39 12.65 -30.53
CA MET A 131 -26.15 13.37 -30.85
C MET A 131 -25.66 13.10 -32.29
N GLU A 132 -25.73 11.86 -32.78
CA GLU A 132 -25.39 11.54 -34.17
C GLU A 132 -26.24 12.32 -35.16
N VAL A 133 -27.56 12.36 -34.94
CA VAL A 133 -28.52 13.09 -35.79
C VAL A 133 -28.30 14.60 -35.71
N LYS A 134 -28.17 15.14 -34.49
CA LYS A 134 -27.99 16.59 -34.25
C LYS A 134 -26.73 17.15 -34.92
N HIS A 135 -25.63 16.40 -34.89
CA HIS A 135 -24.34 16.85 -35.42
C HIS A 135 -23.99 16.27 -36.79
N GLY A 136 -24.78 15.33 -37.32
CA GLY A 136 -24.52 14.67 -38.61
C GLY A 136 -23.20 13.90 -38.64
N ILE A 137 -22.82 13.25 -37.54
CA ILE A 137 -21.58 12.48 -37.40
C ILE A 137 -21.86 11.02 -37.07
N LYS A 138 -20.86 10.16 -37.25
CA LYS A 138 -20.90 8.79 -36.74
C LYS A 138 -20.16 8.67 -35.41
N ILE A 139 -20.80 8.08 -34.41
CA ILE A 139 -20.22 7.77 -33.10
C ILE A 139 -19.98 6.27 -33.00
N THR A 140 -18.71 5.85 -32.98
CA THR A 140 -18.32 4.46 -32.79
C THR A 140 -17.98 4.20 -31.33
N LEU A 141 -18.75 3.34 -30.67
CA LEU A 141 -18.48 2.89 -29.30
C LEU A 141 -17.70 1.57 -29.32
N LEU A 142 -16.50 1.56 -28.72
CA LEU A 142 -15.57 0.44 -28.78
C LEU A 142 -15.26 -0.11 -27.37
N PRO A 143 -15.82 -1.28 -27.00
CA PRO A 143 -15.49 -1.91 -25.71
C PRO A 143 -14.07 -2.46 -25.76
N ASN A 144 -13.20 -2.01 -24.85
CA ASN A 144 -11.81 -2.45 -24.75
C ASN A 144 -11.57 -3.27 -23.49
N GLN A 145 -11.25 -4.55 -23.67
CA GLN A 145 -10.90 -5.49 -22.59
C GLN A 145 -9.57 -5.14 -21.87
N TYR A 146 -8.70 -4.36 -22.49
CA TYR A 146 -7.42 -3.93 -21.92
C TYR A 146 -7.48 -2.58 -21.23
N MET A 147 -8.63 -1.89 -21.28
CA MET A 147 -8.82 -0.61 -20.62
C MET A 147 -9.55 -0.82 -19.29
N HIS A 148 -8.84 -0.54 -18.20
CA HIS A 148 -9.41 -0.64 -16.86
C HIS A 148 -10.34 0.53 -16.54
N PHE A 149 -11.46 0.23 -15.90
CA PHE A 149 -12.37 1.21 -15.33
C PHE A 149 -11.63 2.06 -14.27
N PRO A 150 -11.75 3.40 -14.24
CA PRO A 150 -12.72 4.24 -14.94
C PRO A 150 -12.20 4.93 -16.22
N ASN A 151 -11.13 4.40 -16.85
CA ASN A 151 -10.50 5.07 -17.98
C ASN A 151 -11.37 5.01 -19.25
N PHE A 152 -11.31 6.07 -20.06
CA PHE A 152 -11.92 6.14 -21.37
C PHE A 152 -11.17 7.15 -22.25
N ASN A 153 -11.26 6.96 -23.57
CA ASN A 153 -10.69 7.87 -24.57
C ASN A 153 -11.76 8.26 -25.60
N ILE A 154 -11.71 9.52 -26.04
CA ILE A 154 -12.57 10.04 -27.12
C ILE A 154 -11.64 10.55 -28.22
N ASN A 155 -11.62 9.84 -29.35
CA ASN A 155 -10.77 10.16 -30.50
C ASN A 155 -11.62 10.68 -31.66
N LYS A 156 -11.32 11.87 -32.16
CA LYS A 156 -11.92 12.42 -33.39
C LYS A 156 -11.10 11.99 -34.60
N GLN A 157 -11.73 11.34 -35.57
CA GLN A 157 -11.11 11.04 -36.86
C GLN A 157 -11.40 12.17 -37.84
N LYS A 158 -10.36 12.94 -38.19
CA LYS A 158 -10.46 13.96 -39.23
C LYS A 158 -10.57 13.24 -40.58
N GLY A 159 -11.66 13.50 -41.30
CA GLY A 159 -11.97 12.87 -42.58
C GLY A 159 -10.81 13.02 -43.56
N ASP A 160 -10.30 11.88 -44.04
CA ASP A 160 -9.60 11.68 -45.32
C ASP A 160 -9.01 10.26 -45.41
N LYS A 161 -8.79 9.58 -44.28
CA LYS A 161 -8.41 8.16 -44.28
C LYS A 161 -9.67 7.31 -44.18
N LYS A 162 -10.19 6.86 -45.32
CA LYS A 162 -11.09 5.69 -45.38
C LYS A 162 -10.33 4.47 -44.87
N SER A 163 -10.21 4.38 -43.55
CA SER A 163 -9.71 3.19 -42.89
C SER A 163 -10.73 2.09 -43.15
N GLN A 164 -10.41 1.14 -44.02
CA GLN A 164 -11.23 -0.06 -44.20
C GLN A 164 -11.20 -0.98 -42.97
N HIS A 165 -10.51 -0.58 -41.90
CA HIS A 165 -10.46 -1.35 -40.67
C HIS A 165 -11.83 -1.36 -39.99
N LYS A 166 -12.31 -2.58 -39.72
CA LYS A 166 -13.53 -2.79 -38.94
C LYS A 166 -13.32 -2.26 -37.52
N SER A 167 -14.36 -1.73 -36.89
CA SER A 167 -14.28 -1.11 -35.55
C SER A 167 -13.59 -1.99 -34.51
N PHE A 168 -13.82 -3.30 -34.53
CA PHE A 168 -13.20 -4.26 -33.60
C PHE A 168 -11.67 -4.37 -33.73
N GLN A 169 -11.08 -3.93 -34.84
CA GLN A 169 -9.63 -3.92 -35.06
C GLN A 169 -8.95 -2.69 -34.45
N GLY A 170 -9.73 -1.70 -33.98
CA GLY A 170 -9.21 -0.49 -33.34
C GLY A 170 -8.66 -0.70 -31.92
N ILE A 171 -8.78 -1.91 -31.37
CA ILE A 171 -8.25 -2.25 -30.05
C ILE A 171 -6.83 -2.80 -30.22
N SER A 172 -5.82 -1.96 -29.93
CA SER A 172 -4.45 -2.44 -29.77
C SER A 172 -4.30 -3.21 -28.45
N LYS A 173 -3.70 -4.40 -28.51
CA LYS A 173 -3.25 -5.08 -27.29
C LYS A 173 -2.15 -4.21 -26.66
N PRO A 174 -2.16 -4.00 -25.34
CA PRO A 174 -1.06 -3.33 -24.66
C PRO A 174 0.22 -4.11 -24.97
N GLN A 175 1.19 -3.43 -25.56
CA GLN A 175 2.51 -4.02 -25.77
C GLN A 175 3.19 -4.08 -24.40
N ILE A 176 3.51 -5.29 -23.95
CA ILE A 176 4.35 -5.47 -22.78
C ILE A 176 5.73 -5.01 -23.22
N ASN A 177 6.16 -3.82 -22.78
CA ASN A 177 7.54 -3.40 -22.96
C ASN A 177 8.42 -4.34 -22.13
N PRO A 178 9.28 -5.17 -22.72
CA PRO A 178 10.16 -6.06 -21.97
C PRO A 178 11.18 -5.26 -21.12
N ASN A 179 11.33 -3.96 -21.36
CA ASN A 179 12.18 -3.06 -20.58
C ASN A 179 11.48 -2.47 -19.33
N GLU A 180 10.18 -2.71 -19.14
CA GLU A 180 9.45 -2.41 -17.88
C GLU A 180 9.35 -3.65 -16.96
N ILE A 181 10.28 -4.58 -17.09
CA ILE A 181 10.61 -5.44 -15.95
C ILE A 181 11.17 -4.47 -14.91
N ASN A 182 10.36 -4.18 -13.88
CA ASN A 182 10.80 -3.52 -12.66
C ASN A 182 12.25 -3.97 -12.40
N TYR A 183 13.18 -3.02 -12.26
CA TYR A 183 14.47 -3.32 -11.67
C TYR A 183 14.16 -4.09 -10.38
N LEU A 184 14.35 -5.41 -10.41
CA LEU A 184 14.46 -6.21 -9.20
C LEU A 184 15.69 -5.64 -8.55
N GLU A 185 15.46 -4.70 -7.64
CA GLU A 185 16.46 -4.18 -6.74
C GLU A 185 17.11 -5.40 -6.12
N LYS A 186 18.30 -5.71 -6.64
CA LYS A 186 19.00 -6.93 -6.31
C LYS A 186 19.37 -6.75 -4.84
N GLN A 187 18.61 -7.39 -3.96
CA GLN A 187 18.85 -7.27 -2.52
C GLN A 187 20.30 -7.63 -2.27
N GLU A 188 21.10 -6.65 -1.88
CA GLU A 188 22.50 -6.86 -1.54
C GLU A 188 22.50 -7.74 -0.28
N LEU A 189 22.93 -8.99 -0.46
CA LEU A 189 23.17 -9.88 0.66
C LEU A 189 24.32 -9.26 1.48
N PRO A 190 24.18 -9.13 2.81
CA PRO A 190 25.23 -8.55 3.63
C PRO A 190 26.53 -9.36 3.49
N VAL A 191 27.61 -8.67 3.13
CA VAL A 191 28.99 -9.19 3.10
C VAL A 191 29.50 -9.33 4.54
N ILE A 192 28.89 -10.22 5.31
CA ILE A 192 29.48 -10.68 6.57
C ILE A 192 29.58 -12.18 6.45
N GLU A 193 30.73 -12.64 5.99
CA GLU A 193 31.15 -14.03 6.13
C GLU A 193 31.26 -14.31 7.63
N ALA A 194 30.24 -14.95 8.19
CA ALA A 194 30.37 -15.55 9.51
C ALA A 194 31.49 -16.58 9.44
N ASN A 195 32.65 -16.25 9.99
CA ASN A 195 33.80 -17.14 10.15
C ASN A 195 33.39 -18.35 11.00
N HIS A 196 32.84 -19.38 10.36
CA HIS A 196 32.65 -20.69 10.97
C HIS A 196 33.78 -21.59 10.45
N PRO A 197 34.69 -22.07 11.31
CA PRO A 197 35.74 -22.96 10.86
C PRO A 197 35.13 -24.28 10.36
N SER A 198 35.34 -24.56 9.07
CA SER A 198 34.96 -25.82 8.43
C SER A 198 35.84 -26.94 9.00
N THR A 199 35.29 -27.74 9.91
CA THR A 199 35.90 -29.02 10.27
C THR A 199 35.55 -30.02 9.17
N LYS A 200 36.53 -30.33 8.32
CA LYS A 200 36.40 -31.34 7.25
C LYS A 200 36.23 -32.73 7.87
N ILE A 201 35.06 -33.32 7.70
CA ILE A 201 34.86 -34.76 7.91
C ILE A 201 35.49 -35.49 6.71
N PRO A 202 36.36 -36.50 6.91
CA PRO A 202 37.00 -37.20 5.79
C PRO A 202 36.00 -38.10 5.05
N GLU A 203 35.92 -37.93 3.73
CA GLU A 203 35.08 -38.73 2.83
C GLU A 203 35.68 -40.14 2.63
N ARG A 204 34.86 -41.17 2.84
CA ARG A 204 35.17 -42.55 2.43
C ARG A 204 34.89 -42.70 0.93
N LYS A 205 35.93 -43.01 0.16
CA LYS A 205 35.79 -43.37 -1.25
C LYS A 205 35.18 -44.76 -1.38
N VAL A 206 34.06 -44.86 -2.09
CA VAL A 206 33.56 -46.14 -2.62
C VAL A 206 33.52 -46.09 -4.14
N SER A 207 33.98 -47.20 -4.73
CA SER A 207 34.39 -47.39 -6.12
C SER A 207 33.27 -47.26 -7.16
N PHE A 208 33.72 -46.87 -8.34
CA PHE A 208 33.17 -47.13 -9.66
C PHE A 208 32.68 -48.58 -9.79
N MET A 209 31.37 -48.85 -9.76
CA MET A 209 30.66 -49.89 -10.52
C MET A 209 29.18 -49.89 -10.13
N SER A 210 28.37 -49.05 -10.79
CA SER A 210 26.94 -49.33 -11.07
C SER A 210 26.36 -48.26 -12.01
N LYS A 211 27.10 -47.95 -13.08
CA LYS A 211 26.46 -47.51 -14.33
C LYS A 211 25.98 -48.77 -15.03
N LEU A 212 24.80 -48.69 -15.63
CA LEU A 212 24.10 -49.68 -16.47
C LEU A 212 23.03 -50.52 -15.76
N SER A 213 21.86 -49.94 -15.52
CA SER A 213 20.61 -50.73 -15.54
C SER A 213 19.32 -49.98 -15.88
N ASP A 214 19.30 -48.67 -16.12
CA ASP A 214 18.01 -47.96 -16.29
C ASP A 214 17.82 -47.42 -17.72
N MET A 215 18.05 -48.29 -18.70
CA MET A 215 17.70 -48.09 -20.11
C MET A 215 16.70 -49.13 -20.61
N PHE A 216 15.77 -49.59 -19.76
CA PHE A 216 14.65 -50.44 -20.19
C PHE A 216 13.51 -50.35 -19.17
N THR A 217 12.57 -49.42 -19.34
CA THR A 217 11.12 -49.69 -19.14
C THR A 217 10.27 -48.48 -19.56
N ILE A 218 9.63 -48.66 -20.70
CA ILE A 218 8.55 -47.84 -21.27
C ILE A 218 7.22 -48.27 -20.64
N GLU A 219 6.34 -47.28 -20.41
CA GLU A 219 4.88 -47.32 -20.19
C GLU A 219 4.26 -48.30 -19.18
N LYS A 220 3.67 -47.75 -18.11
CA LYS A 220 2.21 -47.80 -17.94
C LYS A 220 1.72 -46.84 -16.85
N GLN A 221 0.67 -46.09 -17.20
CA GLN A 221 -0.21 -45.40 -16.26
C GLN A 221 -0.89 -46.42 -15.33
N VAL A 222 -1.15 -46.04 -14.07
CA VAL A 222 -2.40 -46.22 -13.30
C VAL A 222 -2.19 -45.61 -11.89
N THR A 223 -2.88 -44.51 -11.58
CA THR A 223 -3.30 -44.14 -10.21
C THR A 223 -4.60 -44.89 -9.86
N PRO A 224 -5.12 -44.94 -8.62
CA PRO A 224 -4.72 -44.29 -7.36
C PRO A 224 -4.68 -45.29 -6.16
N LEU A 225 -4.28 -44.83 -4.96
CA LEU A 225 -5.16 -44.87 -3.78
C LEU A 225 -4.46 -44.28 -2.54
N GLN A 226 -5.30 -43.58 -1.80
CA GLN A 226 -5.04 -42.97 -0.51
C GLN A 226 -4.88 -44.01 0.61
N LYS A 227 -4.43 -43.45 1.74
CA LYS A 227 -4.86 -43.71 3.12
C LYS A 227 -3.93 -44.57 3.99
N SER A 228 -3.35 -43.82 4.91
CA SER A 228 -3.60 -43.91 6.35
C SER A 228 -2.78 -44.90 7.18
N THR A 229 -2.10 -44.26 8.14
CA THR A 229 -2.19 -44.51 9.59
C THR A 229 -1.32 -45.58 10.23
N LYS A 230 -0.49 -45.03 11.12
CA LYS A 230 -0.32 -45.37 12.54
C LYS A 230 0.72 -46.42 12.91
N SER A 231 1.75 -45.85 13.55
CA SER A 231 2.24 -46.14 14.90
C SER A 231 2.86 -47.51 15.18
N GLN A 232 4.07 -47.47 15.75
CA GLN A 232 4.39 -48.01 17.08
C GLN A 232 5.85 -47.60 17.40
N ASN A 233 6.07 -46.76 18.40
CA ASN A 233 6.34 -47.09 19.81
C ASN A 233 7.58 -47.98 20.05
N ARG A 234 8.59 -47.40 20.70
CA ARG A 234 9.32 -47.95 21.87
C ARG A 234 10.30 -46.89 22.39
N ASN A 235 9.99 -46.28 23.54
CA ASN A 235 10.48 -46.63 24.90
C ASN A 235 11.95 -46.27 25.10
N GLN A 236 12.25 -45.23 25.88
CA GLN A 236 12.29 -45.14 27.36
C GLN A 236 13.73 -45.32 27.87
N ASN A 237 14.31 -44.26 28.43
CA ASN A 237 14.77 -44.16 29.83
C ASN A 237 15.67 -42.93 29.99
N ARG A 238 15.26 -41.96 30.80
CA ARG A 238 15.66 -41.77 32.22
C ARG A 238 17.15 -41.43 32.37
N ASN A 239 17.43 -40.18 32.74
CA ASN A 239 17.92 -39.95 34.09
C ASN A 239 17.66 -38.53 34.60
N ARG A 240 17.10 -38.50 35.81
CA ARG A 240 17.07 -37.38 36.74
C ARG A 240 18.50 -37.07 37.17
N ASN A 241 18.82 -35.79 37.37
CA ASN A 241 19.47 -35.44 38.63
C ASN A 241 19.05 -34.04 39.09
N GLN A 242 18.49 -34.04 40.30
CA GLN A 242 18.27 -32.89 41.16
C GLN A 242 19.53 -32.64 41.97
N ASN A 243 19.94 -31.38 42.14
CA ASN A 243 20.26 -30.74 43.44
C ASN A 243 20.77 -29.33 43.14
N ARG A 244 20.13 -28.25 43.57
CA ARG A 244 19.90 -27.72 44.94
C ARG A 244 21.14 -27.12 45.61
N ASN A 245 20.95 -25.83 45.93
CA ASN A 245 21.39 -25.09 47.11
C ASN A 245 22.85 -24.64 47.15
N ARG A 246 23.08 -23.31 47.19
CA ARG A 246 23.27 -22.44 48.40
C ARG A 246 24.73 -21.97 48.31
N ASN A 247 25.17 -20.77 48.69
CA ASN A 247 24.70 -19.74 49.61
C ASN A 247 25.55 -18.49 49.27
N GLN A 248 24.97 -17.28 49.22
CA GLN A 248 25.02 -16.26 50.29
C GLN A 248 26.38 -15.64 50.64
N ASN A 249 26.30 -14.32 50.83
CA ASN A 249 27.12 -13.41 51.65
C ASN A 249 28.35 -12.79 50.96
N ARG A 250 28.67 -11.49 51.14
CA ARG A 250 28.32 -10.54 52.22
C ARG A 250 28.67 -9.09 51.84
N ASN A 251 27.83 -8.15 52.28
CA ASN A 251 28.06 -6.79 52.80
C ASN A 251 29.45 -6.12 52.73
N ARG A 252 29.48 -4.86 52.26
CA ARG A 252 29.99 -3.62 52.92
C ARG A 252 30.05 -2.51 51.84
N ASN A 253 29.56 -1.28 52.01
CA ASN A 253 29.64 -0.38 53.15
C ASN A 253 28.44 0.58 53.25
N GLN A 254 28.01 0.80 54.48
CA GLN A 254 27.34 2.01 54.95
C GLN A 254 28.39 2.98 55.53
N ASN A 255 27.97 4.24 55.69
CA ASN A 255 28.43 5.30 56.63
C ASN A 255 29.33 6.42 56.07
N ALA A 256 28.74 7.61 55.94
CA ALA A 256 28.94 8.78 56.83
C ALA A 256 27.96 9.87 56.37
N SER A 257 26.89 10.22 57.09
CA SER A 257 26.81 11.01 58.33
C SER A 257 27.16 12.50 58.14
N GLU A 258 26.13 13.34 58.34
CA GLU A 258 26.11 14.63 59.06
C GLU A 258 27.03 15.79 58.64
N ASN A 259 26.40 16.90 58.22
CA ASN A 259 26.41 18.17 58.97
C ASN A 259 25.36 19.14 58.38
N GLN A 260 24.33 19.55 59.14
CA GLN A 260 24.24 20.77 59.97
C GLN A 260 24.24 22.08 59.15
N LYS A 261 23.08 22.76 59.03
CA LYS A 261 22.57 23.86 59.89
C LYS A 261 23.37 25.18 59.77
N SER A 262 22.74 26.19 59.17
CA SER A 262 22.65 27.59 59.65
C SER A 262 21.85 28.40 58.59
N SER A 263 20.66 28.95 58.86
CA SER A 263 20.30 30.12 59.67
C SER A 263 20.89 31.45 59.17
N GLY A 264 20.02 32.42 58.83
CA GLY A 264 20.35 33.84 58.66
C GLY A 264 19.91 34.40 57.29
N ASN A 265 18.72 34.97 57.10
CA ASN A 265 18.21 36.29 57.54
C ASN A 265 18.63 37.47 56.62
N GLN A 266 17.77 38.50 56.56
CA GLN A 266 17.80 39.77 55.77
C GLN A 266 17.10 39.67 54.40
N LYS A 267 15.94 40.30 54.12
CA LYS A 267 15.41 41.66 54.37
C LYS A 267 16.30 42.79 53.82
N SER A 268 15.94 43.28 52.62
CA SER A 268 15.93 44.71 52.21
C SER A 268 15.37 44.77 50.77
N SER A 269 14.16 45.27 50.48
CA SER A 269 13.77 46.68 50.35
C SER A 269 14.75 47.54 49.53
N GLY A 270 14.27 48.12 48.43
CA GLY A 270 14.77 49.41 47.94
C GLY A 270 14.85 49.55 46.43
N ASN A 271 13.86 50.29 45.90
CA ASN A 271 13.84 51.13 44.71
C ASN A 271 13.99 50.51 43.32
#